data_AF-A0A7S4UJY0-F1
#
_entry.id   AF-A0A7S4UJY0-F1
#
_cell.length_a   1.000
_cell.length_b   1.000
_cell.length_c   1.000
_cell.angle_alpha   90.00
_cell.angle_beta   90.00
_cell.angle_gamma   90.00
#
_symmetry.space_group_name_H-M   'P 1'
#
loop_
_entity.id
_entity.type
_entity.pdbx_description
1 polymer ?
#
loop_
_entity_poly.entity_id
_entity_poly.type
_entity_poly.pdbx_seq_one_letter_code
_entity_poly.pdbx_strand_id
1 'polypeptide(L)'
;MDTDTVVEVHKEAYGKSSEVNFAPLFNGGAAVLLGNSESKVHVSFHGPFHDRYQARQDCASIAVTITHDAGHPQAGASGRLTKAIQKSHLRHEDTLLGERIEHVLESVVQHSAYPRCTLSFCVHVLQKGENLIATALCACMMCLLSAGVRCSTTLVPHTVALVRRRVDEIEHLDVSIGLQEGQMPRLFADPSVVQSTRATIVHDISGRQLLTLIFESNTVSHEHSKRLGPSESNSKDDSETLAIMERVARGEITGFVHWLKAIFSDRIVLSPYSCVP
;
A
#
# COMPACT_ATOMS: atom_id res chain seq x y z
N MET A 1 18.65 31.79 13.31
CA MET A 1 19.53 31.30 12.24
C MET A 1 18.75 30.19 11.61
N ASP A 2 18.20 30.41 10.41
CA ASP A 2 17.55 29.34 9.66
C ASP A 2 18.64 28.32 9.34
N THR A 3 18.54 27.13 9.91
CA THR A 3 19.39 26.01 9.56
C THR A 3 19.07 25.63 8.12
N ASP A 4 20.04 25.79 7.22
CA ASP A 4 19.89 25.36 5.83
C ASP A 4 19.46 23.89 5.82
N THR A 5 18.29 23.61 5.26
CA THR A 5 17.73 22.26 5.14
C THR A 5 17.77 21.88 3.67
N VAL A 6 18.45 20.78 3.36
CA VAL A 6 18.57 20.27 1.98
C VAL A 6 17.62 19.10 1.82
N VAL A 7 16.69 19.19 0.86
CA VAL A 7 15.75 18.10 0.56
C VAL A 7 16.14 17.44 -0.76
N GLU A 8 16.51 16.16 -0.71
CA GLU A 8 16.74 15.34 -1.89
C GLU A 8 15.56 14.39 -2.11
N VAL A 9 15.09 14.27 -3.36
CA VAL A 9 13.94 13.43 -3.70
C VAL A 9 14.38 12.36 -4.70
N HIS A 10 14.32 11.11 -4.27
CA HIS A 10 14.52 9.94 -5.11
C HIS A 10 13.17 9.34 -5.50
N LYS A 11 13.01 9.09 -6.80
CA LYS A 11 11.76 8.52 -7.31
C LYS A 11 12.00 7.48 -8.38
N GLU A 12 11.24 6.40 -8.28
CA GLU A 12 11.05 5.48 -9.39
C GLU A 12 9.84 5.93 -10.23
N ALA A 13 10.01 5.93 -11.56
CA ALA A 13 8.90 6.22 -12.45
C ALA A 13 7.82 5.13 -12.33
N TYR A 14 6.57 5.54 -12.15
CA TYR A 14 5.42 4.64 -12.14
C TYR A 14 5.40 3.72 -13.35
N GLY A 15 5.18 2.43 -13.12
CA GLY A 15 5.03 1.43 -14.17
C GLY A 15 6.33 0.85 -14.73
N LYS A 16 7.51 1.38 -14.37
CA LYS A 16 8.80 0.90 -14.91
C LYS A 16 9.08 -0.56 -14.56
N SER A 17 8.64 -1.01 -13.39
CA SER A 17 8.81 -2.36 -12.87
C SER A 17 7.48 -3.10 -12.68
N SER A 18 6.38 -2.54 -13.22
CA SER A 18 5.04 -3.03 -12.90
C SER A 18 4.53 -4.03 -13.94
N GLU A 19 4.31 -5.27 -13.52
CA GLU A 19 3.68 -6.31 -14.33
C GLU A 19 2.20 -6.39 -13.93
N VAL A 20 1.28 -6.18 -14.88
CA VAL A 20 -0.17 -6.26 -14.63
C VAL A 20 -0.78 -7.31 -15.53
N ASN A 21 -1.34 -8.36 -14.92
CA ASN A 21 -2.11 -9.36 -15.64
C ASN A 21 -3.51 -9.44 -15.03
N PHE A 22 -4.52 -9.33 -15.89
CA PHE A 22 -5.90 -9.47 -15.47
C PHE A 22 -6.42 -10.86 -15.86
N ALA A 23 -7.17 -11.48 -14.96
CA ALA A 23 -7.93 -12.69 -15.24
C ALA A 23 -9.43 -12.42 -15.06
N PRO A 24 -10.28 -12.77 -16.04
CA PRO A 24 -11.72 -12.69 -15.85
C PRO A 24 -12.14 -13.73 -14.82
N LEU A 25 -12.99 -13.34 -13.86
CA LEU A 25 -13.68 -14.26 -12.98
C LEU A 25 -15.14 -14.36 -13.41
N PHE A 26 -15.73 -15.55 -13.25
CA PHE A 26 -17.16 -15.72 -13.42
C PHE A 26 -17.92 -14.95 -12.31
N ASN A 27 -19.14 -14.49 -12.62
CA ASN A 27 -20.08 -13.85 -11.68
C ASN A 27 -19.69 -12.44 -11.18
N GLY A 28 -19.21 -11.56 -12.07
CA GLY A 28 -18.99 -10.13 -11.75
C GLY A 28 -17.72 -9.86 -10.93
N GLY A 29 -16.87 -10.87 -10.74
CA GLY A 29 -15.57 -10.71 -10.11
C GLY A 29 -14.48 -10.25 -11.09
N ALA A 30 -13.33 -9.90 -10.55
CA ALA A 30 -12.11 -9.63 -11.31
C ALA A 30 -10.89 -10.15 -10.56
N ALA A 31 -9.86 -10.59 -11.27
CA ALA A 31 -8.58 -10.91 -10.66
C ALA A 31 -7.45 -10.12 -11.32
N VAL A 32 -6.50 -9.69 -10.51
CA VAL A 32 -5.33 -8.92 -10.91
C VAL A 32 -4.10 -9.53 -10.27
N LEU A 33 -3.15 -9.95 -11.09
CA LEU A 33 -1.77 -10.18 -10.68
C LEU A 33 -0.99 -8.89 -10.91
N LEU A 34 -0.51 -8.29 -9.83
CA LEU A 34 0.33 -7.10 -9.87
C LEU A 34 1.70 -7.43 -9.27
N GLY A 35 2.74 -7.26 -10.06
CA GLY A 35 4.12 -7.09 -9.58
C GLY A 35 4.48 -5.62 -9.57
N ASN A 36 5.13 -5.14 -8.51
CA ASN A 36 5.71 -3.80 -8.43
C ASN A 36 7.02 -3.84 -7.63
N SER A 37 8.14 -3.58 -8.32
CA SER A 37 9.50 -3.74 -7.82
C SER A 37 9.72 -5.13 -7.20
N GLU A 38 9.67 -5.29 -5.87
CA GLU A 38 9.82 -6.58 -5.16
C GLU A 38 8.52 -7.17 -4.62
N SER A 39 7.42 -6.44 -4.67
CA SER A 39 6.14 -6.94 -4.18
C SER A 39 5.35 -7.56 -5.31
N LYS A 40 4.92 -8.80 -5.14
CA LYS A 40 4.04 -9.48 -6.11
C LYS A 40 2.82 -10.02 -5.39
N VAL A 41 1.65 -9.59 -5.82
CA VAL A 41 0.36 -9.98 -5.24
C VAL A 41 -0.60 -10.42 -6.33
N HIS A 42 -1.38 -11.44 -6.03
CA HIS A 42 -2.54 -11.83 -6.81
C HIS A 42 -3.78 -11.50 -6.00
N VAL A 43 -4.59 -10.56 -6.48
CA VAL A 43 -5.83 -10.15 -5.85
C VAL A 43 -7.00 -10.67 -6.66
N SER A 44 -7.94 -11.33 -6.01
CA SER A 44 -9.24 -11.63 -6.59
C SER A 44 -10.34 -10.88 -5.83
N PHE A 45 -11.20 -10.24 -6.60
CA PHE A 45 -12.43 -9.63 -6.14
C PHE A 45 -13.61 -10.55 -6.44
N HIS A 46 -14.43 -10.76 -5.42
CA HIS A 46 -15.60 -11.59 -5.44
C HIS A 46 -16.78 -10.79 -4.88
N GLY A 47 -17.82 -10.61 -5.69
CA GLY A 47 -19.05 -9.96 -5.29
C GLY A 47 -19.60 -9.03 -6.38
N PRO A 48 -20.65 -8.25 -6.07
CA PRO A 48 -21.32 -8.17 -4.75
C PRO A 48 -22.12 -9.44 -4.39
N PHE A 49 -21.92 -9.95 -3.17
CA PHE A 49 -22.72 -11.07 -2.63
C PHE A 49 -23.76 -10.57 -1.65
N HIS A 50 -25.00 -11.05 -1.76
CA HIS A 50 -26.03 -10.67 -0.80
C HIS A 50 -25.76 -11.32 0.56
N ASP A 51 -25.57 -10.49 1.59
CA ASP A 51 -25.29 -10.95 2.94
C ASP A 51 -26.52 -10.76 3.82
N ARG A 52 -27.11 -11.88 4.24
CA ARG A 52 -28.30 -11.89 5.10
C ARG A 52 -27.97 -11.72 6.58
N TYR A 53 -26.70 -11.84 6.98
CA TYR A 53 -26.30 -11.99 8.37
C TYR A 53 -25.39 -10.86 8.89
N GLN A 54 -24.59 -10.21 8.04
CA GLN A 54 -23.65 -9.14 8.47
C GLN A 54 -23.91 -7.76 7.86
N ALA A 55 -24.92 -7.63 6.99
CA ALA A 55 -25.24 -6.36 6.36
C ALA A 55 -25.78 -5.31 7.37
N ARG A 56 -25.08 -4.17 7.49
CA ARG A 56 -25.77 -2.92 7.85
C ARG A 56 -26.89 -2.73 6.82
N GLN A 57 -28.13 -2.50 7.29
CA GLN A 57 -29.34 -2.69 6.46
C GLN A 57 -29.35 -1.93 5.13
N ASP A 58 -28.55 -0.85 5.02
CA ASP A 58 -28.53 0.07 3.88
C ASP A 58 -27.15 0.24 3.20
N CYS A 59 -26.11 -0.49 3.65
CA CYS A 59 -24.73 -0.31 3.15
C CYS A 59 -24.07 -1.64 2.80
N ALA A 60 -23.10 -1.58 1.88
CA ALA A 60 -22.18 -2.69 1.63
C ALA A 60 -21.19 -2.87 2.80
N SER A 61 -20.75 -4.09 3.05
CA SER A 61 -19.55 -4.38 3.84
C SER A 61 -18.39 -4.76 2.91
N ILE A 62 -17.16 -4.56 3.37
CA ILE A 62 -15.93 -4.96 2.66
C ILE A 62 -15.21 -5.97 3.53
N ALA A 63 -14.75 -7.07 2.94
CA ALA A 63 -13.98 -8.10 3.62
C ALA A 63 -12.71 -8.41 2.81
N VAL A 64 -11.55 -8.35 3.44
CA VAL A 64 -10.24 -8.59 2.81
C VAL A 64 -9.55 -9.73 3.55
N THR A 65 -9.34 -10.83 2.83
CA THR A 65 -8.56 -11.96 3.33
C THR A 65 -7.16 -11.93 2.73
N ILE A 66 -6.13 -11.98 3.58
CA ILE A 66 -4.74 -12.02 3.14
C ILE A 66 -4.15 -13.40 3.40
N THR A 67 -3.40 -13.89 2.43
CA THR A 67 -2.65 -15.14 2.58
C THR A 67 -1.25 -14.99 1.98
N HIS A 68 -0.25 -15.49 2.70
CA HIS A 68 1.12 -15.58 2.20
C HIS A 68 1.40 -16.99 1.65
N ASP A 69 2.16 -17.09 0.56
CA ASP A 69 2.76 -18.36 0.17
C ASP A 69 3.85 -18.75 1.18
N ALA A 70 3.46 -19.57 2.17
CA ALA A 70 4.37 -20.08 3.21
C ALA A 70 5.16 -21.33 2.75
N GLY A 71 5.02 -21.76 1.49
CA GLY A 71 5.64 -22.96 0.94
C GLY A 71 5.23 -24.28 1.63
N HIS A 72 5.71 -25.41 1.12
CA HIS A 72 5.35 -26.74 1.64
C HIS A 72 6.14 -27.09 2.91
N PRO A 73 5.54 -27.70 3.94
CA PRO A 73 6.27 -28.10 5.15
C PRO A 73 7.38 -29.10 4.82
N GLN A 74 8.58 -28.87 5.37
CA GLN A 74 9.62 -29.89 5.36
C GLN A 74 9.17 -31.09 6.21
N ALA A 75 9.57 -32.30 5.82
CA ALA A 75 9.19 -33.52 6.51
C ALA A 75 9.75 -33.55 7.96
N GLY A 76 8.92 -34.02 8.91
CA GLY A 76 9.29 -34.16 10.33
C GLY A 76 8.46 -33.31 11.29
N ALA A 77 8.38 -33.73 12.56
CA ALA A 77 7.57 -33.06 13.60
C ALA A 77 8.08 -31.66 13.95
N SER A 78 9.40 -31.45 13.98
CA SER A 78 10.02 -30.14 14.23
C SER A 78 9.72 -29.13 13.11
N GLY A 79 9.88 -29.55 11.84
CA GLY A 79 9.56 -28.70 10.68
C GLY A 79 8.07 -28.31 10.60
N ARG A 80 7.17 -29.21 11.04
CA ARG A 80 5.73 -28.90 11.15
C ARG A 80 5.44 -27.87 12.24
N LEU A 81 6.11 -27.97 13.41
CA LEU A 81 5.93 -27.03 14.51
C LEU A 81 6.43 -25.63 14.15
N THR A 82 7.64 -25.51 13.57
CA THR A 82 8.19 -24.22 13.13
C THR A 82 7.29 -23.55 12.10
N LYS A 83 6.78 -24.31 11.11
CA LYS A 83 5.82 -23.77 10.14
C LYS A 83 4.48 -23.38 10.77
N ALA A 84 4.01 -24.12 11.78
CA ALA A 84 2.77 -23.76 12.46
C ALA A 84 2.89 -22.43 13.22
N ILE A 85 4.01 -22.21 13.92
CA ILE A 85 4.32 -20.95 14.63
C ILE A 85 4.48 -19.79 13.64
N GLN A 86 5.23 -20.02 12.54
CA GLN A 86 5.38 -19.02 11.48
C GLN A 86 4.02 -18.65 10.86
N LYS A 87 3.17 -19.66 10.61
CA LYS A 87 1.82 -19.46 10.09
C LYS A 87 0.91 -18.72 11.08
N SER A 88 1.04 -18.94 12.38
CA SER A 88 0.24 -18.21 13.37
C SER A 88 0.65 -16.74 13.50
N HIS A 89 1.96 -16.45 13.48
CA HIS A 89 2.44 -15.06 13.49
C HIS A 89 1.99 -14.32 12.22
N LEU A 90 2.19 -14.96 11.05
CA LEU A 90 1.73 -14.43 9.77
C LEU A 90 0.23 -14.19 9.76
N ARG A 91 -0.59 -15.06 10.35
CA ARG A 91 -2.04 -14.85 10.45
C ARG A 91 -2.42 -13.57 11.18
N HIS A 92 -1.73 -13.23 12.27
CA HIS A 92 -2.04 -11.99 13.00
C HIS A 92 -1.65 -10.75 12.18
N GLU A 93 -0.46 -10.77 11.57
CA GLU A 93 -0.04 -9.70 10.63
C GLU A 93 -1.00 -9.59 9.44
N ASP A 94 -1.45 -10.72 8.89
CA ASP A 94 -2.38 -10.81 7.77
C ASP A 94 -3.75 -10.24 8.12
N THR A 95 -4.24 -10.51 9.33
CA THR A 95 -5.50 -9.92 9.82
C THR A 95 -5.38 -8.40 9.94
N LEU A 96 -4.33 -7.89 10.59
CA LEU A 96 -4.12 -6.45 10.73
C LEU A 96 -3.94 -5.76 9.38
N LEU A 97 -3.23 -6.40 8.45
CA LEU A 97 -3.07 -5.88 7.11
C LEU A 97 -4.39 -5.91 6.32
N GLY A 98 -5.21 -6.95 6.51
CA GLY A 98 -6.56 -7.06 5.95
C GLY A 98 -7.45 -5.91 6.42
N GLU A 99 -7.54 -5.70 7.73
CA GLU A 99 -8.31 -4.61 8.35
C GLU A 99 -7.87 -3.23 7.86
N ARG A 100 -6.54 -3.01 7.68
CA ARG A 100 -6.03 -1.77 7.10
C ARG A 100 -6.50 -1.57 5.67
N ILE A 101 -6.44 -2.61 4.83
CA ILE A 101 -6.90 -2.53 3.44
C ILE A 101 -8.42 -2.32 3.39
N GLU A 102 -9.19 -3.04 4.21
CA GLU A 102 -10.64 -2.86 4.35
C GLU A 102 -10.99 -1.40 4.63
N HIS A 103 -10.40 -0.82 5.68
CA HIS A 103 -10.64 0.57 6.08
C HIS A 103 -10.35 1.57 4.95
N VAL A 104 -9.30 1.33 4.15
CA VAL A 104 -9.01 2.19 2.99
C VAL A 104 -10.08 2.04 1.92
N LEU A 105 -10.48 0.81 1.59
CA LEU A 105 -11.49 0.56 0.57
C LEU A 105 -12.89 1.07 0.96
N GLU A 106 -13.20 1.15 2.26
CA GLU A 106 -14.45 1.76 2.75
C GLU A 106 -14.59 3.23 2.36
N SER A 107 -13.48 3.96 2.23
CA SER A 107 -13.50 5.36 1.77
C SER A 107 -13.74 5.53 0.26
N VAL A 108 -13.61 4.43 -0.50
CA VAL A 108 -13.53 4.42 -1.96
C VAL A 108 -14.79 3.87 -2.59
N VAL A 109 -15.39 2.87 -1.99
CA VAL A 109 -16.59 2.23 -2.53
C VAL A 109 -17.81 3.11 -2.26
N GLN A 110 -18.68 3.26 -3.26
CA GLN A 110 -19.98 3.88 -3.03
C GLN A 110 -20.94 2.87 -2.37
N HIS A 111 -20.86 2.72 -1.05
CA HIS A 111 -21.59 1.69 -0.29
C HIS A 111 -23.11 1.67 -0.52
N SER A 112 -23.72 2.84 -0.75
CA SER A 112 -25.17 2.97 -1.00
C SER A 112 -25.60 2.38 -2.35
N ALA A 113 -24.67 2.14 -3.28
CA ALA A 113 -24.95 1.44 -4.53
C ALA A 113 -25.09 -0.09 -4.34
N TYR A 114 -24.67 -0.62 -3.19
CA TYR A 114 -24.63 -2.06 -2.91
C TYR A 114 -25.24 -2.38 -1.53
N PRO A 115 -26.52 -2.06 -1.29
CA PRO A 115 -27.15 -2.29 0.00
C PRO A 115 -27.20 -3.80 0.31
N ARG A 116 -26.85 -4.16 1.53
CA ARG A 116 -26.85 -5.56 2.02
C ARG A 116 -25.97 -6.51 1.22
N CYS A 117 -24.88 -5.99 0.68
CA CYS A 117 -23.90 -6.77 -0.04
C CYS A 117 -22.57 -6.81 0.71
N THR A 118 -21.82 -7.89 0.50
CA THR A 118 -20.43 -8.02 0.92
C THR A 118 -19.54 -8.04 -0.32
N LEU A 119 -18.53 -7.18 -0.31
CA LEU A 119 -17.48 -7.08 -1.32
C LEU A 119 -16.25 -7.78 -0.76
N SER A 120 -15.92 -8.95 -1.31
CA SER A 120 -14.84 -9.78 -0.78
C SER A 120 -13.60 -9.71 -1.65
N PHE A 121 -12.45 -9.47 -1.04
CA PHE A 121 -11.14 -9.51 -1.66
C PHE A 121 -10.34 -10.66 -1.07
N CYS A 122 -9.66 -11.41 -1.92
CA CYS A 122 -8.61 -12.35 -1.51
C CYS A 122 -7.27 -11.84 -2.06
N VAL A 123 -6.38 -11.44 -1.17
CA VAL A 123 -5.02 -10.99 -1.49
C VAL A 123 -4.06 -12.13 -1.21
N HIS A 124 -3.49 -12.69 -2.27
CA HIS A 124 -2.46 -13.71 -2.21
C HIS A 124 -1.10 -13.06 -2.42
N VAL A 125 -0.27 -13.03 -1.38
CA VAL A 125 1.09 -12.49 -1.43
C VAL A 125 2.02 -13.56 -1.98
N LEU A 126 2.48 -13.35 -3.21
CA LEU A 126 3.41 -14.24 -3.91
C LEU A 126 4.86 -13.87 -3.63
N GLN A 127 5.14 -12.58 -3.43
CA GLN A 127 6.43 -12.06 -3.02
C GLN A 127 6.21 -10.85 -2.11
N LYS A 128 6.75 -10.92 -0.89
CA LYS A 128 6.70 -9.82 0.09
C LYS A 128 7.91 -8.91 -0.11
N GLY A 129 7.67 -7.71 -0.62
CA GLY A 129 8.66 -6.64 -0.70
C GLY A 129 8.28 -5.46 0.20
N GLU A 130 9.02 -4.38 0.10
CA GLU A 130 8.79 -3.18 0.92
C GLU A 130 7.49 -2.44 0.55
N ASN A 131 7.09 -2.49 -0.72
CA ASN A 131 5.91 -1.78 -1.21
C ASN A 131 4.62 -2.63 -1.12
N LEU A 132 4.55 -3.62 -0.22
CA LEU A 132 3.47 -4.63 -0.20
C LEU A 132 2.09 -3.99 -0.07
N ILE A 133 1.91 -3.06 0.86
CA ILE A 133 0.60 -2.45 1.14
C ILE A 133 0.15 -1.62 -0.06
N ALA A 134 1.03 -0.78 -0.60
CA ALA A 134 0.72 0.04 -1.76
C ALA A 134 0.40 -0.83 -2.99
N THR A 135 1.14 -1.92 -3.18
CA THR A 135 0.90 -2.89 -4.26
C THR A 135 -0.45 -3.59 -4.08
N ALA A 136 -0.78 -4.06 -2.88
CA ALA A 136 -2.06 -4.69 -2.60
C ALA A 136 -3.24 -3.73 -2.80
N LEU A 137 -3.16 -2.49 -2.33
CA LEU A 137 -4.18 -1.46 -2.53
C LEU A 137 -4.37 -1.12 -4.01
N CYS A 138 -3.27 -1.00 -4.76
CA CYS A 138 -3.33 -0.75 -6.20
C CYS A 138 -4.02 -1.91 -6.93
N ALA A 139 -3.67 -3.16 -6.59
CA ALA A 139 -4.31 -4.34 -7.15
C ALA A 139 -5.80 -4.45 -6.79
N CYS A 140 -6.18 -4.12 -5.55
CA CYS A 140 -7.59 -4.05 -5.14
C CYS A 140 -8.37 -3.00 -5.94
N MET A 141 -7.79 -1.79 -6.11
CA MET A 141 -8.40 -0.73 -6.92
C MET A 141 -8.58 -1.16 -8.38
N MET A 142 -7.57 -1.81 -8.97
CA MET A 142 -7.68 -2.35 -10.33
C MET A 142 -8.75 -3.44 -10.45
N CYS A 143 -8.91 -4.29 -9.43
CA CYS A 143 -10.00 -5.27 -9.39
C CYS A 143 -11.38 -4.58 -9.35
N LEU A 144 -11.55 -3.55 -8.51
CA LEU A 144 -12.79 -2.76 -8.44
C LEU A 144 -13.14 -2.15 -9.80
N LEU A 145 -12.17 -1.49 -10.43
CA LEU A 145 -12.33 -0.87 -11.76
C LEU A 145 -12.66 -1.93 -12.82
N SER A 146 -11.94 -3.05 -12.84
CA SER A 146 -12.17 -4.12 -13.82
C SER A 146 -13.50 -4.82 -13.63
N ALA A 147 -14.02 -4.89 -12.40
CA ALA A 147 -15.33 -5.46 -12.09
C ALA A 147 -16.49 -4.46 -12.29
N GLY A 148 -16.18 -3.20 -12.61
CA GLY A 148 -17.20 -2.15 -12.78
C GLY A 148 -17.88 -1.75 -11.46
N VAL A 149 -17.18 -1.89 -10.34
CA VAL A 149 -17.71 -1.46 -9.03
C VAL A 149 -17.76 0.07 -8.98
N ARG A 150 -18.87 0.63 -8.50
CA ARG A 150 -19.06 2.07 -8.33
C ARG A 150 -18.20 2.55 -7.16
N CYS A 151 -17.24 3.40 -7.49
CA CYS A 151 -16.35 4.04 -6.51
C CYS A 151 -16.64 5.55 -6.44
N SER A 152 -16.57 6.11 -5.23
CA SER A 152 -16.59 7.56 -4.98
C SER A 152 -15.32 8.24 -5.50
N THR A 153 -14.20 7.53 -5.51
CA THR A 153 -12.90 8.00 -5.99
C THR A 153 -12.03 6.84 -6.47
N THR A 154 -10.82 7.15 -6.96
CA THR A 154 -9.77 6.16 -7.28
C THR A 154 -8.57 6.37 -6.38
N LEU A 155 -8.03 5.28 -5.83
CA LEU A 155 -6.89 5.30 -4.93
C LEU A 155 -5.57 5.48 -5.68
N VAL A 156 -4.67 6.27 -5.11
CA VAL A 156 -3.28 6.40 -5.55
C VAL A 156 -2.35 6.08 -4.37
N PRO A 157 -2.04 4.79 -4.14
CA PRO A 157 -1.16 4.39 -3.06
C PRO A 157 0.32 4.55 -3.44
N HIS A 158 1.10 5.14 -2.51
CA HIS A 158 2.55 5.30 -2.62
C HIS A 158 3.21 4.82 -1.34
N THR A 159 4.23 3.97 -1.44
CA THR A 159 5.15 3.75 -0.32
C THR A 159 6.23 4.83 -0.37
N VAL A 160 6.35 5.56 0.73
CA VAL A 160 7.29 6.68 0.90
C VAL A 160 8.17 6.39 2.11
N ALA A 161 9.47 6.60 1.95
CA ALA A 161 10.40 6.69 3.06
C ALA A 161 10.99 8.09 3.15
N LEU A 162 11.15 8.57 4.37
CA LEU A 162 11.94 9.76 4.68
C LEU A 162 13.09 9.35 5.58
N VAL A 163 14.29 9.79 5.22
CA VAL A 163 15.52 9.62 6.01
C VAL A 163 16.08 10.99 6.31
N ARG A 164 16.24 11.28 7.60
CA ARG A 164 16.83 12.51 8.11
C ARG A 164 18.26 12.24 8.53
N ARG A 165 19.20 12.95 7.93
CA ARG A 165 20.63 12.90 8.20
C ARG A 165 21.13 14.23 8.70
N ARG A 166 22.19 14.20 9.48
CA ARG A 166 22.90 15.41 9.90
C ARG A 166 24.36 15.32 9.48
N VAL A 167 24.76 16.17 8.55
CA VAL A 167 26.11 16.21 7.98
C VAL A 167 26.64 17.62 8.17
N ASP A 168 27.79 17.76 8.85
CA ASP A 168 28.42 19.07 9.10
C ASP A 168 27.45 20.13 9.68
N GLU A 169 26.61 19.71 10.64
CA GLU A 169 25.55 20.51 11.27
C GLU A 169 24.35 20.89 10.39
N ILE A 170 24.39 20.58 9.09
CA ILE A 170 23.31 20.76 8.12
C ILE A 170 22.35 19.58 8.17
N GLU A 171 21.06 19.86 8.10
CA GLU A 171 20.01 18.83 8.03
C GLU A 171 19.75 18.44 6.57
N HIS A 172 19.90 17.16 6.30
CA HIS A 172 19.62 16.54 5.01
C HIS A 172 18.38 15.65 5.13
N LEU A 173 17.41 15.86 4.24
CA LEU A 173 16.16 15.14 4.18
C LEU A 173 16.06 14.41 2.85
N ASP A 174 16.23 13.09 2.90
CA ASP A 174 16.16 12.22 1.73
C ASP A 174 14.78 11.55 1.68
N VAL A 175 13.98 11.91 0.69
CA VAL A 175 12.63 11.36 0.48
C VAL A 175 12.66 10.41 -0.70
N SER A 176 12.25 9.16 -0.48
CA SER A 176 12.21 8.13 -1.51
C SER A 176 10.78 7.65 -1.75
N ILE A 177 10.35 7.66 -3.02
CA ILE A 177 9.06 7.09 -3.48
C ILE A 177 9.32 5.87 -4.35
N GLY A 178 8.62 4.77 -4.04
CA GLY A 178 8.73 3.52 -4.82
C GLY A 178 10.08 2.86 -4.59
N LEU A 179 10.32 2.44 -3.34
CA LEU A 179 11.61 1.91 -2.89
C LEU A 179 12.00 0.65 -3.68
N GLN A 180 13.28 0.58 -4.09
CA GLN A 180 13.90 -0.60 -4.69
C GLN A 180 14.80 -1.35 -3.71
N GLU A 181 15.06 -2.62 -4.04
CA GLU A 181 15.80 -3.57 -3.23
C GLU A 181 17.19 -3.02 -2.93
N GLY A 182 17.56 -3.01 -1.66
CA GLY A 182 18.89 -2.55 -1.23
C GLY A 182 19.05 -1.02 -1.13
N GLN A 183 18.08 -0.20 -1.55
CA GLN A 183 18.12 1.23 -1.24
C GLN A 183 17.91 1.48 0.24
N MET A 184 16.95 0.81 0.88
CA MET A 184 16.71 0.94 2.31
C MET A 184 17.92 0.50 3.15
N PRO A 185 18.48 -0.72 3.03
CA PRO A 185 19.67 -1.09 3.79
C PRO A 185 20.83 -0.10 3.65
N ARG A 186 21.01 0.50 2.45
CA ARG A 186 22.03 1.55 2.23
C ARG A 186 21.68 2.87 2.88
N LEU A 187 20.41 3.28 2.81
CA LEU A 187 19.94 4.52 3.42
C LEU A 187 20.04 4.48 4.95
N PHE A 188 19.85 3.30 5.56
CA PHE A 188 19.79 3.09 7.00
C PHE A 188 21.12 2.65 7.63
N ALA A 189 22.06 2.13 6.83
CA ALA A 189 23.39 1.74 7.33
C ALA A 189 24.34 2.94 7.53
N ASP A 190 23.92 4.15 7.15
CA ASP A 190 24.70 5.36 7.29
C ASP A 190 24.68 5.86 8.75
N PRO A 191 25.83 5.98 9.43
CA PRO A 191 25.89 6.42 10.82
C PRO A 191 25.43 7.87 11.04
N SER A 192 25.28 8.66 9.97
CA SER A 192 24.74 10.03 10.02
C SER A 192 23.19 10.09 10.10
N VAL A 193 22.52 8.94 9.99
CA VAL A 193 21.06 8.85 10.05
C VAL A 193 20.56 9.08 11.47
N VAL A 194 19.78 10.14 11.63
CA VAL A 194 19.19 10.55 12.91
C VAL A 194 17.80 9.94 13.08
N GLN A 195 17.02 9.92 12.00
CA GLN A 195 15.65 9.45 11.99
C GLN A 195 15.30 8.85 10.63
N SER A 196 14.48 7.79 10.65
CA SER A 196 13.92 7.20 9.45
C SER A 196 12.47 6.80 9.67
N THR A 197 11.62 7.11 8.70
CA THR A 197 10.18 6.88 8.74
C THR A 197 9.72 6.27 7.42
N ARG A 198 8.90 5.22 7.47
CA ARG A 198 8.28 4.60 6.31
C ARG A 198 6.77 4.55 6.45
N ALA A 199 6.07 5.01 5.42
CA ALA A 199 4.61 4.99 5.38
C ALA A 199 4.09 4.72 3.96
N THR A 200 2.95 4.05 3.88
CA THR A 200 2.12 4.07 2.69
C THR A 200 1.13 5.23 2.78
N ILE A 201 1.26 6.17 1.84
CA ILE A 201 0.41 7.35 1.70
C ILE A 201 -0.58 7.09 0.57
N VAL A 202 -1.86 7.33 0.84
CA VAL A 202 -2.91 7.05 -0.14
C VAL A 202 -3.73 8.29 -0.40
N HIS A 203 -3.65 8.77 -1.63
CA HIS A 203 -4.43 9.92 -2.09
C HIS A 203 -5.61 9.50 -2.94
N ASP A 204 -6.56 10.40 -3.06
CA ASP A 204 -7.53 10.37 -4.15
C ASP A 204 -6.85 10.72 -5.48
N ILE A 205 -7.47 10.32 -6.60
CA ILE A 205 -6.91 10.55 -7.95
C ILE A 205 -6.72 12.02 -8.32
N SER A 206 -7.43 12.94 -7.66
CA SER A 206 -7.22 14.38 -7.88
C SER A 206 -6.03 14.95 -7.11
N GLY A 207 -5.49 14.19 -6.13
CA GLY A 207 -4.41 14.63 -5.25
C GLY A 207 -4.81 15.73 -4.28
N ARG A 208 -6.10 15.93 -4.06
CA ARG A 208 -6.63 16.96 -3.16
C ARG A 208 -6.89 16.43 -1.77
N GLN A 209 -7.16 15.13 -1.65
CA GLN A 209 -7.53 14.49 -0.41
C GLN A 209 -6.57 13.34 -0.08
N LEU A 210 -5.93 13.46 1.08
CA LEU A 210 -5.29 12.33 1.73
C LEU A 210 -6.40 11.41 2.29
N LEU A 211 -6.48 10.19 1.78
CA LEU A 211 -7.49 9.21 2.18
C LEU A 211 -7.01 8.40 3.38
N THR A 212 -5.73 8.01 3.38
CA THR A 212 -5.13 7.33 4.52
C THR A 212 -3.61 7.50 4.56
N LEU A 213 -3.06 7.23 5.73
CA LEU A 213 -1.64 7.13 6.01
C LEU A 213 -1.41 5.88 6.87
N ILE A 214 -0.58 4.95 6.39
CA ILE A 214 -0.26 3.70 7.09
C ILE A 214 1.22 3.66 7.38
N PHE A 215 1.62 3.76 8.65
CA PHE A 215 3.00 3.54 9.04
C PHE A 215 3.38 2.05 8.94
N GLU A 216 4.47 1.77 8.26
CA GLU A 216 4.91 0.40 7.96
C GLU A 216 6.03 -0.07 8.89
N SER A 217 6.78 0.85 9.49
CA SER A 217 7.78 0.58 10.51
C SER A 217 7.72 1.61 11.62
N ASN A 218 8.12 1.22 12.83
CA ASN A 218 8.40 2.18 13.90
C ASN A 218 9.55 3.09 13.47
N THR A 219 9.48 4.37 13.85
CA THR A 219 10.56 5.32 13.62
C THR A 219 11.84 4.81 14.28
N VAL A 220 12.89 4.57 13.48
CA VAL A 220 14.21 4.24 14.04
C VAL A 220 14.91 5.57 14.27
N SER A 221 14.95 5.98 15.54
CA SER A 221 15.80 7.09 15.98
C SER A 221 17.07 6.52 16.58
N HIS A 222 18.23 6.83 15.98
CA HIS A 222 19.51 6.51 16.58
C HIS A 222 19.84 7.59 17.61
N GLU A 223 19.47 7.37 18.87
CA GLU A 223 19.97 8.18 19.98
C GLU A 223 21.47 7.92 20.18
N HIS A 224 22.31 8.64 19.46
CA HIS A 224 23.70 8.87 19.83
C HIS A 224 23.81 10.10 20.75
N SER A 225 23.04 10.12 21.83
CA SER A 225 23.26 11.08 22.92
C SER A 225 23.09 10.43 24.28
N LYS A 226 24.16 9.78 24.75
CA LYS A 226 24.44 9.70 26.19
C LYS A 226 24.72 11.12 26.69
N ARG A 227 23.66 11.91 26.90
CA ARG A 227 23.54 13.13 27.75
C ARG A 227 22.43 14.00 27.17
N LEU A 228 21.18 13.79 27.57
CA LEU A 228 20.16 14.83 27.80
C LEU A 228 18.80 14.16 28.08
N GLY A 229 18.43 14.08 29.36
CA GLY A 229 17.04 14.02 29.87
C GLY A 229 16.05 13.00 29.28
N PRO A 230 14.80 12.97 29.77
CA PRO A 230 13.71 12.28 29.09
C PRO A 230 13.40 13.04 27.79
N SER A 231 13.51 12.36 26.66
CA SER A 231 13.13 12.88 25.34
C SER A 231 11.64 13.21 25.31
N GLU A 232 11.29 14.49 25.36
CA GLU A 232 9.97 14.94 24.92
C GLU A 232 9.84 14.56 23.45
N SER A 233 8.89 13.68 23.12
CA SER A 233 8.55 13.34 21.74
C SER A 233 8.16 14.62 21.01
N ASN A 234 9.03 15.09 20.11
CA ASN A 234 8.85 16.33 19.36
C ASN A 234 7.73 16.14 18.32
N SER A 235 6.46 16.26 18.76
CA SER A 235 5.28 16.20 17.89
C SER A 235 5.33 17.15 16.69
N LYS A 236 6.14 18.21 16.79
CA LYS A 236 6.41 19.17 15.71
C LYS A 236 7.23 18.56 14.56
N ASP A 237 8.19 17.71 14.88
CA ASP A 237 9.08 17.08 13.89
C ASP A 237 8.34 16.00 13.08
N ASP A 238 7.41 15.29 13.71
CA ASP A 238 6.57 14.30 13.04
C ASP A 238 5.57 14.96 12.08
N SER A 239 4.99 16.10 12.46
CA SER A 239 4.07 16.84 11.58
C SER A 239 4.77 17.38 10.34
N GLU A 240 6.00 17.87 10.48
CA GLU A 240 6.80 18.37 9.35
C GLU A 240 7.24 17.23 8.42
N THR A 241 7.70 16.12 9.01
CA THR A 241 8.03 14.89 8.29
C THR A 241 6.87 14.42 7.43
N LEU A 242 5.66 14.38 7.99
CA LEU A 242 4.46 13.98 7.26
C LEU A 242 4.10 14.95 6.14
N ALA A 243 4.16 16.26 6.39
CA ALA A 243 3.87 17.28 5.38
C ALA A 243 4.83 17.17 4.18
N ILE A 244 6.11 16.87 4.42
CA ILE A 244 7.10 16.65 3.36
C ILE A 244 6.77 15.40 2.56
N MET A 245 6.53 14.27 3.23
CA MET A 245 6.22 13.00 2.57
C MET A 245 4.93 13.12 1.73
N GLU A 246 3.90 13.78 2.25
CA GLU A 246 2.64 14.02 1.55
C GLU A 246 2.85 14.89 0.30
N ARG A 247 3.58 16.01 0.43
CA ARG A 247 3.87 16.91 -0.70
C ARG A 247 4.59 16.19 -1.83
N VAL A 248 5.57 15.35 -1.48
CA VAL A 248 6.36 14.58 -2.44
C VAL A 248 5.48 13.52 -3.11
N ALA A 249 4.70 12.76 -2.34
CA ALA A 249 3.76 11.76 -2.87
C ALA A 249 2.71 12.37 -3.80
N ARG A 250 2.18 13.54 -3.46
CA ARG A 250 1.18 14.25 -4.28
C ARG A 250 1.73 14.61 -5.67
N GLY A 251 3.02 14.92 -5.77
CA GLY A 251 3.69 15.23 -7.04
C GLY A 251 3.67 14.07 -8.05
N GLU A 252 3.55 12.82 -7.59
CA GLU A 252 3.65 11.63 -8.44
C GLU A 252 2.29 11.12 -8.94
N ILE A 253 1.17 11.72 -8.49
CA ILE A 253 -0.19 11.34 -8.89
C ILE A 253 -0.38 11.42 -10.40
N THR A 254 0.17 12.44 -11.06
CA THR A 254 0.09 12.58 -12.52
C THR A 254 0.71 11.38 -13.23
N GLY A 255 1.86 10.90 -12.76
CA GLY A 255 2.54 9.72 -13.30
C GLY A 255 1.69 8.46 -13.17
N PHE A 256 1.08 8.26 -12.00
CA PHE A 256 0.16 7.16 -11.76
C PHE A 256 -1.07 7.19 -12.68
N VAL A 257 -1.69 8.37 -12.86
CA VAL A 257 -2.85 8.53 -13.74
C VAL A 257 -2.50 8.18 -15.19
N HIS A 258 -1.33 8.60 -15.67
CA HIS A 258 -0.84 8.22 -17.00
C HIS A 258 -0.63 6.71 -17.13
N TRP A 259 -0.03 6.08 -16.13
CA TRP A 259 0.17 4.63 -16.08
C TRP A 259 -1.16 3.85 -16.09
N LEU A 260 -2.12 4.22 -15.24
CA LEU A 260 -3.46 3.63 -15.24
C LEU A 260 -4.15 3.77 -16.60
N LYS A 261 -4.09 4.96 -17.20
CA LYS A 261 -4.66 5.19 -18.54
C LYS A 261 -4.03 4.27 -19.57
N ALA A 262 -2.71 4.07 -19.56
CA ALA A 262 -2.04 3.16 -20.48
C ALA A 262 -2.59 1.73 -20.32
N ILE A 263 -2.63 1.20 -19.09
CA ILE A 263 -3.12 -0.16 -18.79
C ILE A 263 -4.56 -0.38 -19.29
N PHE A 264 -5.46 0.56 -19.02
CA PHE A 264 -6.87 0.40 -19.40
C PHE A 264 -7.14 0.77 -20.86
N SER A 265 -6.34 1.64 -21.49
CA SER A 265 -6.49 1.96 -22.92
C SER A 265 -6.16 0.75 -23.80
N ASP A 266 -5.15 -0.04 -23.42
CA ASP A 266 -4.80 -1.29 -24.10
C ASP A 266 -5.94 -2.33 -24.02
N ARG A 267 -6.84 -2.20 -23.05
CA ARG A 267 -8.03 -3.06 -22.89
C ARG A 267 -9.27 -2.60 -23.65
N ILE A 268 -9.46 -1.29 -23.89
CA ILE A 268 -10.62 -0.80 -24.67
C ILE A 268 -10.59 -1.37 -26.10
N VAL A 269 -9.41 -1.74 -26.60
CA VAL A 269 -9.24 -2.41 -27.91
C VAL A 269 -9.66 -3.89 -27.88
N LEU A 270 -9.83 -4.52 -26.72
CA LEU A 270 -10.08 -5.97 -26.57
C LEU A 270 -11.46 -6.34 -26.02
N SER A 271 -12.36 -5.39 -25.78
CA SER A 271 -13.75 -5.70 -25.38
C SER A 271 -14.77 -5.28 -26.45
N PRO A 272 -15.24 -6.21 -27.32
CA PRO A 272 -16.36 -5.96 -28.21
C PRO A 272 -17.73 -6.11 -27.53
N TYR A 273 -17.80 -6.29 -26.20
CA TYR A 273 -19.06 -6.47 -25.50
C TYR A 273 -19.49 -5.20 -24.78
N SER A 274 -20.05 -4.30 -25.58
CA SER A 274 -21.14 -3.42 -25.20
C SER A 274 -22.27 -4.25 -24.58
N CYS A 275 -22.59 -4.00 -23.31
CA CYS A 275 -23.89 -4.28 -22.72
C CYS A 275 -24.24 -3.15 -21.76
N VAL A 276 -24.78 -2.08 -22.34
CA VAL A 276 -25.80 -1.18 -21.78
C VAL A 276 -27.11 -1.99 -21.81
N PRO A 277 -28.00 -1.94 -20.81
CA PRO A 277 -28.54 -0.73 -20.18
C PRO A 277 -28.21 -0.53 -18.70
#